data_AF-A0A9E0YVZ6-F1
#
_entry.id   AF-A0A9E0YVZ6-F1
#
_cell.length_a   1.000
_cell.length_b   1.000
_cell.length_c   1.000
_cell.angle_alpha   90.00
_cell.angle_beta   90.00
_cell.angle_gamma   90.00
#
_symmetry.space_group_name_H-M   'P 1'
#
loop_
_entity.id
_entity.type
_entity.pdbx_description
1 polymer ?
#
loop_
_entity_poly.entity_id
_entity_poly.type
_entity_poly.pdbx_seq_one_letter_code
_entity_poly.pdbx_strand_id
1 'polypeptide(L)' 'MSPKELNYIEDALGHEQFLKTQCQEAAQNLQDPQLKQYAQQLADKHQQLFNQFMQLV' A
#
# COMPACT_ATOMS: atom_id res chain seq x y z
N MET A 1 6.67 19.16 11.16
CA MET A 1 7.64 18.60 10.21
C MET A 1 8.18 19.69 9.31
N SER A 2 9.39 19.53 8.78
CA SER A 2 9.96 20.41 7.76
C SER A 2 9.27 20.15 6.41
N PRO A 3 9.26 21.12 5.47
CA PRO A 3 8.68 20.92 4.14
C PRO A 3 9.24 19.71 3.38
N LYS A 4 10.54 19.42 3.54
CA LYS A 4 11.17 18.22 2.96
C LYS A 4 10.64 16.92 3.55
N GLU A 5 10.41 16.88 4.86
CA GLU A 5 9.87 15.70 5.55
C GLU A 5 8.42 15.43 5.13
N LEU A 6 7.63 16.47 4.92
CA LEU A 6 6.27 16.36 4.38
C LEU A 6 6.28 15.79 2.94
N ASN A 7 7.15 16.31 2.07
CA ASN A 7 7.27 15.78 0.70
C ASN A 7 7.62 14.28 0.70
N TYR A 8 8.53 13.83 1.58
CA TYR A 8 8.86 12.41 1.67
C TYR A 8 7.68 11.55 2.13
N ILE A 9 6.81 12.09 2.98
CA ILE A 9 5.59 11.40 3.40
C ILE A 9 4.58 11.35 2.27
N GLU A 10 4.41 12.42 1.49
CA GLU A 10 3.56 12.43 0.31
C GLU A 10 4.02 11.39 -0.73
N ASP A 11 5.33 11.32 -1.00
CA ASP A 11 5.92 10.28 -1.86
C ASP A 11 5.64 8.86 -1.33
N ALA A 12 5.83 8.65 -0.02
CA ALA A 12 5.54 7.36 0.62
C ALA A 12 4.05 6.97 0.51
N LEU A 13 3.15 7.93 0.73
CA LEU A 13 1.70 7.72 0.58
C LEU A 13 1.34 7.33 -0.85
N GLY A 14 1.92 8.01 -1.85
CA GLY A 14 1.75 7.67 -3.26
C GLY A 14 2.23 6.25 -3.60
N HIS A 15 3.40 5.86 -3.09
CA HIS A 15 3.91 4.51 -3.27
C HIS A 15 3.03 3.44 -2.63
N GLU A 16 2.58 3.63 -1.39
CA GLU A 16 1.70 2.67 -0.71
C GLU A 16 0.36 2.52 -1.44
N GLN A 17 -0.20 3.61 -1.96
CA GLN A 17 -1.43 3.57 -2.77
C GLN A 17 -1.23 2.78 -4.06
N PHE A 18 -0.13 3.01 -4.78
CA PHE A 18 0.21 2.27 -5.99
C PHE A 18 0.39 0.77 -5.69
N LEU A 19 1.20 0.42 -4.70
CA LEU A 19 1.48 -0.97 -4.33
C LEU A 19 0.22 -1.71 -3.87
N LYS A 20 -0.63 -1.08 -3.05
CA LYS A 20 -1.93 -1.64 -2.68
C LYS A 20 -2.78 -1.97 -3.91
N THR A 21 -2.84 -1.05 -4.89
CA THR A 21 -3.62 -1.21 -6.12
C THR A 21 -3.11 -2.40 -6.93
N GLN A 22 -1.79 -2.50 -7.13
CA GLN A 22 -1.16 -3.63 -7.82
C GLN A 22 -1.45 -4.98 -7.13
N CYS A 23 -1.42 -5.02 -5.79
CA CYS A 23 -1.75 -6.22 -5.03
C CYS A 23 -3.24 -6.61 -5.17
N GLN A 24 -4.15 -5.63 -5.19
CA GLN A 24 -5.57 -5.87 -5.42
C GLN A 24 -5.85 -6.41 -6.82
N GLU A 25 -5.24 -5.81 -7.85
CA GLU A 25 -5.32 -6.29 -9.23
C GLU A 25 -4.74 -7.69 -9.37
N ALA A 26 -3.59 -7.97 -8.75
CA ALA A 26 -3.01 -9.30 -8.72
C ALA A 26 -3.98 -10.32 -8.08
N ALA A 27 -4.54 -10.01 -6.90
CA ALA A 27 -5.50 -10.89 -6.23
C ALA A 27 -6.77 -11.16 -7.06
N GLN A 28 -7.19 -10.21 -7.92
CA GLN A 28 -8.32 -10.41 -8.82
C GLN A 28 -7.99 -11.34 -10.00
N ASN A 29 -6.76 -11.27 -10.51
CA ASN A 29 -6.32 -12.02 -11.69
C ASN A 29 -5.70 -13.39 -11.38
N LEU A 30 -5.28 -13.62 -10.13
CA LEU A 30 -4.70 -14.89 -9.68
C LEU A 30 -5.78 -15.97 -9.54
N GLN A 31 -5.49 -17.14 -10.12
CA GLN A 31 -6.37 -18.33 -10.03
C GLN A 31 -5.99 -19.23 -8.85
N ASP A 32 -4.72 -19.26 -8.48
CA ASP A 32 -4.26 -20.04 -7.33
C ASP A 32 -4.80 -19.42 -6.03
N PRO A 33 -5.54 -20.18 -5.20
CA PRO A 33 -6.17 -19.66 -3.99
C PRO A 33 -5.17 -19.14 -2.96
N GLN A 34 -3.99 -19.78 -2.83
CA GLN A 34 -2.98 -19.39 -1.86
C GLN A 34 -2.29 -18.09 -2.28
N LEU A 35 -1.94 -17.97 -3.57
CA LEU A 35 -1.38 -16.74 -4.12
C LEU A 35 -2.37 -15.58 -4.06
N LYS A 36 -3.65 -15.83 -4.33
CA LYS A 36 -4.71 -14.82 -4.21
C LYS A 36 -4.84 -14.31 -2.77
N GLN A 37 -4.90 -15.23 -1.80
CA GLN A 37 -4.96 -14.86 -0.39
C GLN A 37 -3.72 -14.07 0.04
N TYR A 38 -2.54 -14.48 -0.40
CA TYR A 38 -1.29 -13.77 -0.10
C TYR A 38 -1.27 -12.36 -0.70
N ALA A 39 -1.71 -12.18 -1.95
CA ALA A 39 -1.83 -10.87 -2.58
C ALA A 39 -2.82 -9.96 -1.84
N GLN A 40 -3.92 -10.52 -1.33
CA GLN A 40 -4.87 -9.80 -0.47
C GLN A 40 -4.24 -9.37 0.86
N GLN A 41 -3.49 -10.25 1.53
CA GLN A 41 -2.76 -9.91 2.76
C GLN A 41 -1.73 -8.79 2.53
N LEU A 42 -1.06 -8.79 1.37
CA LEU A 42 -0.14 -7.72 1.00
C LEU A 42 -0.88 -6.38 0.81
N ALA A 43 -2.03 -6.39 0.14
CA ALA A 43 -2.87 -5.19 0.00
C ALA A 43 -3.29 -4.62 1.37
N ASP A 44 -3.70 -5.49 2.30
CA ASP A 44 -4.05 -5.08 3.67
C ASP A 44 -2.85 -4.48 4.41
N LYS A 45 -1.66 -5.07 4.26
CA LYS A 45 -0.43 -4.54 4.85
C LYS A 45 -0.07 -3.16 4.29
N HIS A 46 -0.18 -2.95 2.98
CA HIS A 46 0.02 -1.64 2.35
C HIS A 46 -1.02 -0.62 2.83
N GLN A 47 -2.27 -1.02 3.03
CA GLN A 47 -3.27 -0.14 3.63
C GLN A 47 -2.92 0.27 5.08
N GLN A 48 -2.39 -0.66 5.89
CA GLN A 48 -1.94 -0.36 7.24
C GLN A 48 -0.75 0.61 7.24
N LEU A 49 0.20 0.44 6.32
CA LEU A 49 1.35 1.35 6.18
C LEU A 49 0.90 2.74 5.71
N PHE A 50 0.02 2.81 4.72
CA PHE A 50 -0.58 4.07 4.28
C PHE A 50 -1.24 4.82 5.45
N ASN A 51 -2.03 4.12 6.27
CA ASN A 51 -2.67 4.72 7.44
C ASN A 51 -1.65 5.22 8.48
N GLN A 52 -0.54 4.51 8.66
CA GLN A 52 0.56 4.96 9.53
C GLN A 52 1.22 6.23 8.99
N PHE A 53 1.48 6.30 7.68
CA PHE A 53 2.02 7.52 7.07
C PHE A 53 1.05 8.70 7.14
N MET A 54 -0.27 8.46 6.98
CA MET A 54 -1.29 9.50 7.13
C MET A 54 -1.35 10.09 8.54
N GLN A 55 -0.96 9.34 9.57
CA GLN A 55 -0.88 9.84 10.95
C GLN A 55 0.33 10.75 11.19
N LEU A 56 1.27 10.80 10.25
CA LEU A 56 2.46 11.64 10.30
C LEU A 56 2.28 12.98 9.56
N VAL A 57 1.21 13.11 8.77
CA VAL A 57 0.84 14.34 8.05
C VAL A 57 0.15 15.33 8.99
#